data_AF-A0A938BL42-F1
#
_entry.id   AF-A0A938BL42-F1
#
_cell.length_a   1.000
_cell.length_b   1.000
_cell.length_c   1.000
_cell.angle_alpha   90.00
_cell.angle_beta   90.00
_cell.angle_gamma   90.00
#
_symmetry.space_group_name_H-M   'P 1'
#
loop_
_entity.id
_entity.type
_entity.pdbx_description
1 polymer ?
#
loop_
_entity_poly.entity_id
_entity_poly.type
_entity_poly.pdbx_seq_one_letter_code
_entity_poly.pdbx_strand_id
1 'polypeptide(L)'
;MRRCYSPGQLGAGISIVLFTAAISAAVSAAFSSFPFGVANPDSNTTAILAVVLAAVAERTLASGRPAEMLPTVLAALILSALVTGTALLALGSFRAGKWVRYFPYPVMGGYLAATGWLIASGAFKVAAGAGLTFETL
;
A
#
# COMPACT_ATOMS: atom_id res chain seq x y z
N MET A 1 -18.22 10.10 -4.14
CA MET A 1 -17.49 8.82 -3.97
C MET A 1 -18.27 7.68 -3.29
N ARG A 2 -19.44 7.89 -2.65
CA ARG A 2 -20.20 6.82 -1.95
C ARG A 2 -20.88 5.75 -2.84
N ARG A 3 -20.70 5.75 -4.17
CA ARG A 3 -21.57 5.00 -5.10
C ARG A 3 -21.01 3.73 -5.74
N CYS A 4 -19.73 3.38 -5.56
CA CYS A 4 -19.12 2.26 -6.30
C CYS A 4 -18.56 1.11 -5.46
N TYR A 5 -18.60 1.21 -4.12
CA TYR A 5 -18.15 0.13 -3.25
C TYR A 5 -19.35 -0.68 -2.76
N SER A 6 -19.52 -1.90 -3.27
CA SER A 6 -20.48 -2.83 -2.66
C SER A 6 -19.93 -3.30 -1.31
N PRO A 7 -20.77 -3.55 -0.29
CA PRO A 7 -20.30 -3.97 1.03
C PRO A 7 -19.40 -5.22 1.01
N GLY A 8 -19.52 -6.08 -0.01
CA GLY A 8 -18.64 -7.23 -0.22
C GLY A 8 -17.19 -6.88 -0.55
N GLN A 9 -16.92 -5.73 -1.18
CA GLN A 9 -15.56 -5.32 -1.57
C GLN A 9 -14.75 -4.81 -0.37
N LEU A 10 -15.40 -4.15 0.60
CA LEU A 10 -14.76 -3.75 1.86
C LEU A 10 -14.40 -4.97 2.70
N GLY A 11 -15.33 -5.93 2.82
CA GLY A 11 -15.09 -7.17 3.53
C GLY A 11 -13.93 -7.98 2.93
N ALA A 12 -13.87 -8.09 1.60
CA ALA A 12 -12.77 -8.75 0.91
C ALA A 12 -11.42 -8.04 1.14
N GLY A 13 -11.39 -6.71 1.14
CA GLY A 13 -10.16 -5.96 1.43
C GLY A 13 -9.64 -6.20 2.84
N ILE A 14 -10.53 -6.19 3.84
CA ILE A 14 -10.17 -6.42 5.24
C ILE A 14 -9.63 -7.85 5.44
N SER A 15 -10.29 -8.87 4.89
CA SER A 15 -9.84 -10.25 5.03
C SER A 15 -8.49 -10.48 4.36
N ILE A 16 -8.25 -9.90 3.18
CA ILE A 16 -6.97 -9.99 2.47
C ILE A 16 -5.83 -9.37 3.30
N VAL A 17 -6.03 -8.19 3.88
CA VAL A 17 -5.00 -7.52 4.70
C VAL A 17 -4.67 -8.32 5.96
N LEU A 18 -5.69 -8.82 6.67
CA LEU A 18 -5.49 -9.63 7.88
C LEU A 18 -4.78 -10.95 7.56
N PHE A 19 -5.18 -11.62 6.49
CA PHE A 19 -4.55 -12.86 6.05
C PHE A 19 -3.10 -12.63 5.63
N THR A 20 -2.83 -11.53 4.91
CA THR A 20 -1.47 -11.13 4.51
C THR A 20 -0.59 -10.81 5.73
N ALA A 21 -1.13 -10.13 6.74
CA ALA A 21 -0.41 -9.84 7.97
C ALA A 21 -0.06 -11.12 8.73
N ALA A 22 -1.02 -12.04 8.87
CA ALA A 22 -0.80 -13.34 9.53
C ALA A 22 0.28 -14.17 8.82
N ILE A 23 0.22 -14.26 7.48
CA ILE A 23 1.23 -14.97 6.69
C ILE A 23 2.60 -14.29 6.83
N SER A 24 2.67 -12.97 6.70
CA SER A 24 3.94 -12.22 6.79
C SER A 24 4.58 -12.41 8.15
N ALA A 25 3.79 -12.34 9.23
CA ALA A 25 4.25 -12.60 10.58
C ALA A 25 4.76 -14.04 10.76
N ALA A 26 4.02 -15.04 10.25
CA ALA A 26 4.43 -16.44 10.33
C ALA A 26 5.72 -16.73 9.56
N VAL A 27 5.84 -16.19 8.33
CA VAL A 27 7.04 -16.32 7.50
C VAL A 27 8.23 -15.63 8.18
N SER A 28 8.06 -14.40 8.68
CA SER A 28 9.14 -13.72 9.39
C SER A 28 9.51 -14.43 10.69
N ALA A 29 8.56 -14.98 11.46
CA ALA A 29 8.89 -15.76 12.65
C ALA A 29 9.73 -17.02 12.32
N ALA A 30 9.47 -17.66 11.18
CA ALA A 30 10.19 -18.87 10.76
C ALA A 30 11.57 -18.59 10.12
N PHE A 31 11.71 -17.51 9.35
CA PHE A 31 12.90 -17.25 8.52
C PHE A 31 13.75 -16.04 8.96
N SER A 32 13.27 -15.21 9.89
CA SER A 32 13.99 -13.99 10.30
C SER A 32 15.15 -14.30 11.24
N SER A 33 16.29 -13.66 10.98
CA SER A 33 17.43 -13.64 11.90
C SER A 33 17.33 -12.52 12.96
N PHE A 34 16.25 -11.74 12.96
CA PHE A 34 16.00 -10.65 13.91
C PHE A 34 14.95 -11.06 14.97
N PRO A 35 15.35 -11.30 16.23
CA PRO A 35 14.48 -11.86 17.26
C PRO A 35 13.36 -10.93 17.75
N PHE A 36 13.43 -9.63 17.45
CA PHE A 36 12.43 -8.63 17.84
C PHE A 36 11.73 -7.98 16.64
N GLY A 37 11.88 -8.55 15.44
CA GLY A 37 11.24 -8.02 14.23
C GLY A 37 9.77 -8.41 14.15
N VAL A 38 8.89 -7.41 14.00
CA VAL A 38 7.45 -7.65 13.73
C VAL A 38 7.19 -7.36 12.26
N ALA A 39 6.77 -8.37 11.51
CA ALA A 39 6.37 -8.22 10.12
C ALA A 39 4.88 -7.87 10.03
N ASN A 40 4.60 -6.69 9.49
CA ASN A 40 3.26 -6.19 9.21
C ASN A 40 3.24 -5.48 7.86
N PRO A 41 2.06 -5.33 7.23
CA PRO A 41 1.89 -4.44 6.09
C PRO A 41 2.35 -3.02 6.44
N ASP A 42 3.17 -2.42 5.58
CA ASP A 42 3.72 -1.07 5.79
C ASP A 42 2.67 0.02 5.49
N SER A 43 2.52 0.97 6.42
CA SER A 43 1.53 2.06 6.30
C SER A 43 1.91 3.08 5.22
N ASN A 44 3.21 3.31 5.00
CA ASN A 44 3.67 4.27 4.01
C ASN A 44 3.42 3.76 2.58
N THR A 45 3.79 2.51 2.32
CA THR A 45 3.60 1.86 1.03
C THR A 45 2.11 1.73 0.70
N THR A 46 1.28 1.37 1.69
CA THR A 46 -0.18 1.28 1.49
C THR A 46 -0.83 2.62 1.15
N ALA A 47 -0.38 3.72 1.76
CA ALA A 47 -0.90 5.06 1.46
C ALA A 47 -0.64 5.47 -0.01
N ILE A 48 0.57 5.22 -0.52
CA ILE A 48 0.93 5.51 -1.91
C ILE A 48 0.16 4.59 -2.87
N LEU A 49 0.12 3.28 -2.57
CA LEU A 49 -0.63 2.32 -3.38
C LEU A 49 -2.12 2.67 -3.45
N ALA A 50 -2.73 3.15 -2.36
CA ALA A 50 -4.12 3.56 -2.36
C ALA A 50 -4.41 4.66 -3.39
N VAL A 51 -3.52 5.64 -3.53
CA VAL A 51 -3.66 6.70 -4.55
C VAL A 51 -3.53 6.14 -5.96
N VAL A 52 -2.51 5.32 -6.22
CA VAL A 52 -2.28 4.73 -7.54
C VAL A 52 -3.43 3.82 -7.95
N LEU A 53 -3.89 2.96 -7.05
CA LEU A 53 -4.98 2.03 -7.33
C LEU A 53 -6.33 2.74 -7.44
N ALA A 54 -6.55 3.84 -6.74
CA ALA A 54 -7.71 4.69 -6.96
C ALA A 54 -7.72 5.26 -8.40
N ALA A 55 -6.57 5.73 -8.90
CA ALA A 55 -6.46 6.20 -10.28
C ALA A 55 -6.66 5.06 -11.31
N VAL A 56 -6.16 3.85 -11.04
CA VAL A 56 -6.41 2.66 -11.87
C VAL A 56 -7.90 2.34 -11.89
N ALA A 57 -8.56 2.33 -10.73
CA ALA A 57 -9.98 2.05 -10.62
C ALA A 57 -10.84 3.08 -11.38
N GLU A 58 -10.51 4.37 -11.28
CA GLU A 58 -11.19 5.43 -12.02
C GLU A 58 -11.06 5.26 -13.53
N ARG A 59 -9.87 4.86 -14.02
CA ARG A 59 -9.65 4.56 -15.45
C ARG A 59 -10.43 3.34 -15.92
N THR A 60 -10.54 2.30 -15.10
CA THR A 60 -11.32 1.10 -15.44
C THR A 60 -12.82 1.41 -15.46
N LEU A 61 -13.30 2.26 -14.54
CA LEU A 61 -14.69 2.72 -14.53
C LEU A 61 -15.01 3.61 -15.76
N ALA A 62 -14.09 4.49 -16.15
CA ALA A 62 -14.24 5.31 -17.35
C ALA A 62 -14.31 4.48 -18.65
N SER A 63 -13.69 3.29 -18.64
CA SER A 63 -13.75 2.32 -19.74
C SER A 63 -15.09 1.56 -19.85
N GLY A 64 -16.06 1.82 -18.96
CA GLY A 64 -17.41 1.24 -19.01
C GLY A 64 -17.53 -0.20 -18.50
N ARG A 65 -16.50 -0.75 -17.82
CA ARG A 65 -16.48 -2.14 -17.32
C ARG A 65 -16.37 -2.20 -15.79
N PRO A 66 -17.42 -1.85 -15.02
CA PRO A 66 -17.34 -1.77 -13.56
C PRO A 66 -17.09 -3.12 -12.88
N ALA A 67 -17.50 -4.24 -13.50
CA ALA A 67 -17.23 -5.58 -12.98
C ALA A 67 -15.73 -5.96 -12.98
N GLU A 68 -14.92 -5.29 -13.81
CA GLU A 68 -13.49 -5.58 -13.95
C GLU A 68 -12.63 -4.72 -13.02
N MET A 69 -13.21 -3.73 -12.34
CA MET A 69 -12.47 -2.84 -11.43
C MET A 69 -11.70 -3.63 -10.36
N LEU A 70 -12.38 -4.53 -9.63
CA LEU A 70 -11.77 -5.32 -8.56
C LEU A 70 -10.64 -6.25 -9.08
N PRO A 71 -10.86 -7.10 -10.11
CA PRO A 71 -9.79 -7.96 -10.62
C PRO A 71 -8.64 -7.17 -11.24
N THR A 72 -8.87 -6.02 -11.89
CA THR A 72 -7.77 -5.18 -12.41
C THR A 72 -6.93 -4.58 -11.28
N VAL A 73 -7.56 -4.08 -10.22
CA VAL A 73 -6.85 -3.54 -9.05
C VAL A 73 -6.03 -4.63 -8.35
N LEU A 74 -6.62 -5.82 -8.16
CA LEU A 74 -5.91 -6.97 -7.57
C LEU A 74 -4.78 -7.46 -8.47
N ALA A 75 -4.99 -7.54 -9.78
CA ALA A 75 -3.94 -7.93 -10.73
C ALA A 75 -2.78 -6.93 -10.71
N ALA A 76 -3.07 -5.62 -10.66
CA ALA A 76 -2.04 -4.58 -10.54
C ALA A 76 -1.26 -4.70 -9.22
N LEU A 77 -1.94 -4.99 -8.11
CA LEU A 77 -1.31 -5.27 -6.82
C LEU A 77 -0.39 -6.49 -6.87
N ILE A 78 -0.88 -7.62 -7.39
CA ILE A 78 -0.12 -8.87 -7.48
C ILE A 78 1.10 -8.68 -8.38
N LEU A 79 0.95 -8.06 -9.56
CA LEU A 79 2.05 -7.77 -10.47
C LEU A 79 3.09 -6.87 -9.81
N SER A 80 2.65 -5.80 -9.14
CA SER A 80 3.56 -4.88 -8.43
C SER A 80 4.31 -5.62 -7.31
N ALA A 81 3.63 -6.48 -6.56
CA ALA A 81 4.24 -7.28 -5.50
C ALA A 81 5.25 -8.30 -6.04
N LEU A 82 4.96 -8.97 -7.15
CA LEU A 82 5.88 -9.92 -7.80
C LEU A 82 7.11 -9.21 -8.36
N VAL A 83 6.94 -8.08 -9.04
CA VAL A 83 8.04 -7.27 -9.57
C VAL A 83 8.90 -6.73 -8.42
N THR A 84 8.27 -6.22 -7.36
CA THR A 84 9.00 -5.72 -6.18
C THR A 84 9.72 -6.86 -5.46
N GLY A 85 9.06 -8.00 -5.26
CA GLY A 85 9.65 -9.16 -4.60
C GLY A 85 10.84 -9.73 -5.37
N THR A 86 10.72 -9.88 -6.68
CA THR A 86 11.84 -10.33 -7.54
C THR A 86 13.00 -9.34 -7.54
N ALA A 87 12.72 -8.04 -7.61
CA ALA A 87 13.75 -7.00 -7.49
C ALA A 87 14.45 -7.04 -6.11
N LEU A 88 13.69 -7.19 -5.02
CA LEU A 88 14.24 -7.29 -3.67
C LEU A 88 15.06 -8.57 -3.48
N LEU A 89 14.62 -9.70 -4.04
CA LEU A 89 15.39 -10.94 -4.03
C LEU A 89 16.73 -10.77 -4.77
N ALA A 90 16.71 -10.16 -5.97
CA ALA A 90 17.92 -9.87 -6.72
C ALA A 90 18.86 -8.94 -5.92
N LEU A 91 18.35 -7.86 -5.35
CA LEU A 91 19.13 -6.93 -4.51
C LEU A 91 19.71 -7.63 -3.26
N GLY A 92 18.97 -8.56 -2.66
CA GLY A 92 19.42 -9.40 -1.56
C GLY A 92 20.59 -10.30 -1.97
N SER A 93 20.50 -10.95 -3.14
CA SER A 93 21.57 -11.78 -3.70
C SER A 93 22.85 -10.98 -3.99
N PHE A 94 22.72 -9.73 -4.47
CA PHE A 94 23.86 -8.83 -4.71
C PHE A 94 24.37 -8.14 -3.45
N ARG A 95 23.78 -8.39 -2.26
CA ARG A 95 24.11 -7.72 -0.98
C ARG A 95 24.06 -6.19 -1.09
N ALA A 96 23.16 -5.67 -1.92
CA ALA A 96 23.02 -4.24 -2.20
C ALA A 96 22.47 -3.45 -0.99
N GLY A 97 22.01 -4.11 0.06
CA GLY A 97 21.58 -3.46 1.32
C GLY A 97 22.68 -2.59 1.97
N LYS A 98 23.97 -2.83 1.67
CA LYS A 98 25.07 -1.99 2.15
C LYS A 98 25.01 -0.55 1.63
N TRP A 99 24.27 -0.30 0.55
CA TRP A 99 24.16 1.01 -0.08
C TRP A 99 23.10 1.92 0.56
N VAL A 100 22.22 1.35 1.39
CA VAL A 100 21.18 2.11 2.10
C VAL A 100 21.78 3.23 2.97
N ARG A 101 23.00 3.05 3.48
CA ARG A 101 23.71 4.07 4.28
C ARG A 101 24.12 5.33 3.52
N TYR A 102 24.05 5.32 2.18
CA TYR A 102 24.37 6.49 1.35
C TYR A 102 23.13 7.33 1.01
N PHE A 103 21.95 6.95 1.50
CA PHE A 103 20.74 7.74 1.26
C PHE A 103 20.82 9.09 1.99
N PRO A 104 20.73 10.22 1.26
CA PRO A 104 20.79 11.53 1.87
C PRO A 104 19.54 11.76 2.71
N TYR A 105 19.73 12.27 3.93
CA TYR A 105 18.65 12.61 4.87
C TYR A 105 17.51 13.47 4.26
N PRO A 106 17.79 14.46 3.39
CA PRO A 106 16.74 15.24 2.73
C PRO A 106 15.73 14.41 1.93
N VAL A 107 16.18 13.34 1.25
CA VAL A 107 15.30 12.49 0.44
C VAL A 107 14.38 11.67 1.33
N MET A 108 14.93 11.11 2.41
CA MET A 108 14.15 10.36 3.40
C MET A 108 13.12 11.28 4.10
N GLY A 109 13.53 12.50 4.45
CA GLY A 109 12.64 13.50 5.06
C GLY A 109 11.46 13.88 4.16
N GLY A 110 11.72 14.15 2.88
CA GLY A 110 10.66 14.46 1.92
C GLY A 110 9.68 13.30 1.70
N TYR A 111 10.19 12.07 1.57
CA TYR A 111 9.36 10.88 1.46
C TYR A 111 8.46 10.68 2.68
N LEU A 112 9.03 10.74 3.90
CA LEU A 112 8.27 10.61 5.14
C LEU A 112 7.22 11.72 5.31
N ALA A 113 7.54 12.96 4.93
CA ALA A 113 6.59 14.06 4.98
C ALA A 113 5.41 13.82 4.03
N ALA A 114 5.67 13.36 2.80
CA ALA A 114 4.63 13.06 1.82
C ALA A 114 3.73 11.89 2.25
N THR A 115 4.31 10.78 2.72
CA THR A 115 3.52 9.64 3.21
C THR A 115 2.74 10.00 4.48
N GLY A 116 3.34 10.77 5.39
CA GLY A 116 2.66 11.31 6.57
C GLY A 116 1.44 12.14 6.20
N TRP A 117 1.55 13.03 5.20
CA TRP A 117 0.42 13.81 4.71
C TRP A 117 -0.70 12.93 4.09
N LEU A 118 -0.34 11.93 3.30
CA LEU A 118 -1.28 10.98 2.72
C LEU A 118 -2.04 10.19 3.78
N ILE A 119 -1.34 9.72 4.82
CA ILE A 119 -1.95 8.98 5.93
C ILE A 119 -2.87 9.92 6.73
N ALA A 120 -2.42 11.13 7.06
CA ALA A 120 -3.21 12.10 7.83
C ALA A 120 -4.50 12.50 7.08
N SER A 121 -4.39 12.81 5.80
CA SER A 121 -5.53 13.18 4.96
C SER A 121 -6.50 12.01 4.73
N GLY A 122 -5.98 10.79 4.55
CA GLY A 122 -6.79 9.58 4.49
C GLY A 122 -7.54 9.31 5.80
N ALA A 123 -6.86 9.43 6.94
CA ALA A 123 -7.46 9.24 8.27
C ALA A 123 -8.54 10.28 8.55
N PHE A 124 -8.28 11.55 8.25
CA PHE A 124 -9.27 12.62 8.39
C PHE A 124 -10.52 12.35 7.54
N LYS A 125 -10.34 11.93 6.28
CA LYS A 125 -11.45 11.58 5.39
C LYS A 125 -12.29 10.43 5.93
N VAL A 126 -11.69 9.44 6.58
CA VAL A 126 -12.40 8.34 7.23
C VAL A 126 -13.13 8.81 8.50
N ALA A 127 -12.49 9.64 9.33
CA ALA A 127 -13.04 10.10 10.61
C ALA A 127 -14.15 11.15 10.47
N ALA A 128 -13.93 12.17 9.64
CA ALA A 128 -14.85 13.30 9.45
C ALA A 128 -15.84 13.07 8.30
N GLY A 129 -15.62 12.07 7.44
CA GLY A 129 -16.43 11.82 6.24
C GLY A 129 -16.30 12.88 5.15
N ALA A 130 -15.48 13.92 5.36
CA ALA A 130 -15.19 15.00 4.43
C ALA A 130 -13.69 15.01 4.08
N GLY A 131 -13.36 15.34 2.83
CA GLY A 131 -11.98 15.52 2.42
C GLY A 131 -11.38 16.79 3.02
N LEU A 132 -10.07 16.77 3.32
CA LEU A 132 -9.31 17.99 3.56
C LEU A 132 -9.27 18.78 2.25
N THR A 133 -10.13 19.77 2.15
CA THR A 133 -10.25 20.68 1.01
C THR A 133 -10.08 22.10 1.56
N PHE A 134 -9.58 23.04 0.77
CA PHE A 134 -9.41 24.43 1.23
C PHE A 134 -10.74 25.12 1.63
N GLU A 135 -11.89 24.52 1.29
CA GLU A 135 -13.22 24.97 1.74
C GLU A 135 -13.61 24.44 3.14
N THR A 136 -12.97 23.37 3.61
CA THR A 136 -13.25 22.76 4.93
C THR A 136 -12.37 23.32 6.06
N LEU A 137 -11.48 24.27 5.74
CA LEU A 137 -10.55 24.96 6.64
C LEU A 137 -10.98 26.41 6.81
#